data_AF-A0A1Y4U4I7-F1
#
_entry.id   AF-A0A1Y4U4I7-F1
#
_cell.length_a   1.000
_cell.length_b   1.000
_cell.length_c   1.000
_cell.angle_alpha   90.00
_cell.angle_beta   90.00
_cell.angle_gamma   90.00
#
_symmetry.space_group_name_H-M   'P 1'
#
loop_
_entity.id
_entity.type
_entity.pdbx_description
1 polymer ?
#
loop_
_entity_poly.entity_id
_entity_poly.type
_entity_poly.pdbx_seq_one_letter_code
_entity_poly.pdbx_strand_id
1 'polypeptide(L)'
;MALGFLVSFYLVICVISIAGFLALYLVKSEKAKKVIFYSMSVWGIALAALQAVSMPMNWTGQRVVTMGLGALCIASLVLYLKAKSKGQRMAACLLLTAATAVMILKFVF
;
A
#
# COMPACT_ATOMS: atom_id res chain seq x y z
N MET A 1 22.49 13.56 -12.04
CA MET A 1 22.70 13.33 -10.59
C MET A 1 21.40 13.18 -9.77
N ALA A 2 20.20 13.47 -10.30
CA ALA A 2 18.93 13.24 -9.58
C ALA A 2 18.39 11.79 -9.68
N LEU A 3 18.70 11.07 -10.76
CA LEU A 3 18.17 9.72 -11.00
C LEU A 3 18.63 8.73 -9.91
N GLY A 4 19.89 8.83 -9.45
CA GLY A 4 20.41 7.98 -8.38
C GLY A 4 19.66 8.15 -7.06
N PHE A 5 19.27 9.38 -6.72
CA PHE A 5 18.50 9.65 -5.49
C PHE A 5 17.08 9.08 -5.55
N LEU A 6 16.41 9.21 -6.70
CA LEU A 6 15.08 8.61 -6.91
C LEU A 6 15.11 7.08 -6.85
N VAL A 7 16.13 6.46 -7.43
CA VAL A 7 16.32 5.00 -7.36
C VAL A 7 16.57 4.54 -5.93
N SER A 8 17.40 5.26 -5.16
CA SER A 8 17.59 4.96 -3.74
C SER A 8 16.29 5.09 -2.94
N PHE A 9 15.49 6.12 -3.20
CA PHE A 9 14.20 6.32 -2.53
C PHE A 9 13.20 5.20 -2.86
N TYR A 10 13.16 4.77 -4.13
CA TYR A 10 12.34 3.64 -4.57
C TYR A 10 12.77 2.32 -3.91
N LEU A 11 14.07 2.07 -3.76
CA LEU A 11 14.57 0.89 -3.05
C LEU A 11 14.11 0.87 -1.59
N VAL A 12 14.14 2.00 -0.91
CA VAL A 12 13.63 2.11 0.47
C VAL A 12 12.14 1.78 0.53
N ILE A 13 11.33 2.30 -0.40
CA ILE A 13 9.89 1.99 -0.49
C ILE A 13 9.67 0.48 -0.71
N CYS A 14 10.45 -0.14 -1.61
CA CYS A 14 10.37 -1.57 -1.87
C CYS A 14 10.70 -2.39 -0.62
N VAL A 15 11.81 -2.10 0.05
CA VAL A 15 12.25 -2.84 1.24
C VAL A 15 11.21 -2.76 2.36
N ILE A 16 10.69 -1.55 2.64
CA ILE A 16 9.66 -1.36 3.68
C ILE A 16 8.38 -2.13 3.33
N SER A 17 7.97 -2.09 2.07
CA SER A 17 6.72 -2.73 1.63
C SER A 17 6.84 -4.26 1.65
N ILE A 18 7.94 -4.82 1.15
CA ILE A 18 8.20 -6.27 1.18
C ILE A 18 8.29 -6.77 2.62
N ALA A 19 9.03 -6.06 3.48
CA ALA A 19 9.12 -6.40 4.90
C ALA A 19 7.74 -6.35 5.58
N GLY A 20 6.95 -5.33 5.26
CA GLY A 20 5.58 -5.17 5.74
C GLY A 20 4.65 -6.31 5.31
N PHE A 21 4.69 -6.71 4.03
CA PHE A 21 3.91 -7.84 3.54
C PHE A 21 4.35 -9.16 4.18
N LEU A 22 5.65 -9.42 4.26
CA LEU A 22 6.20 -10.59 4.94
C LEU A 22 5.68 -10.66 6.38
N ALA A 23 5.77 -9.57 7.14
CA ALA A 23 5.26 -9.51 8.50
C ALA A 23 3.74 -9.81 8.56
N LEU A 24 2.97 -9.32 7.60
CA LEU A 24 1.52 -9.50 7.53
C LEU A 24 1.10 -10.98 7.31
N TYR A 25 1.87 -11.72 6.53
CA TYR A 25 1.60 -13.14 6.24
C TYR A 25 2.25 -14.10 7.25
N LEU A 26 3.40 -13.75 7.81
CA LEU A 26 4.20 -14.63 8.67
C LEU A 26 3.79 -14.56 10.15
N VAL A 27 3.22 -13.44 10.60
CA VAL A 27 2.76 -13.28 11.99
C VAL A 27 1.47 -14.05 12.23
N LYS A 28 1.54 -15.04 13.13
CA LYS A 28 0.40 -15.86 13.58
C LYS A 28 -0.46 -15.19 14.67
N SER A 29 0.09 -14.23 15.41
CA SER A 29 -0.63 -13.54 16.48
C SER A 29 -1.65 -12.56 15.92
N GLU A 30 -2.93 -12.71 16.29
CA GLU A 30 -4.01 -11.84 15.78
C GLU A 30 -3.81 -10.37 16.18
N LYS A 31 -3.32 -10.11 17.40
CA LYS A 31 -3.07 -8.74 17.89
C LYS A 31 -1.95 -8.07 17.07
N ALA A 32 -0.84 -8.78 16.86
CA ALA A 32 0.29 -8.25 16.09
C ALA A 32 -0.09 -8.08 14.61
N LYS A 33 -0.83 -9.03 14.03
CA LYS A 33 -1.30 -8.94 12.64
C LYS A 33 -2.22 -7.73 12.42
N LYS A 34 -3.09 -7.42 13.37
CA LYS A 34 -3.94 -6.22 13.33
C LYS A 34 -3.12 -4.93 13.33
N VAL A 35 -2.10 -4.84 14.20
CA VAL A 35 -1.19 -3.68 14.24
C VAL A 35 -0.45 -3.52 12.91
N ILE A 36 0.15 -4.60 12.39
CA ILE A 36 0.89 -4.59 11.12
C ILE A 36 -0.03 -4.18 9.97
N PHE A 37 -1.26 -4.71 9.94
CA PHE A 37 -2.23 -4.37 8.91
C PHE A 37 -2.59 -2.88 8.93
N TYR A 38 -2.79 -2.29 10.12
CA TYR A 38 -3.02 -0.84 10.21
C TYR A 38 -1.81 -0.03 9.75
N SER A 39 -0.61 -0.40 10.19
CA SER A 39 0.62 0.27 9.74
C SER A 39 0.79 0.21 8.23
N MET A 40 0.54 -0.96 7.61
CA MET A 40 0.60 -1.13 6.16
C MET A 40 -0.52 -0.39 5.43
N SER A 41 -1.70 -0.25 6.04
CA SER A 41 -2.79 0.55 5.47
C SER A 41 -2.42 2.03 5.43
N VAL A 42 -1.87 2.55 6.53
CA VAL A 42 -1.36 3.94 6.59
C VAL A 42 -0.23 4.12 5.57
N TRP A 43 0.68 3.15 5.46
CA TRP A 43 1.77 3.18 4.48
C TRP A 43 1.26 3.23 3.04
N GLY A 44 0.30 2.36 2.67
CA GLY A 44 -0.29 2.35 1.33
C GLY A 44 -1.01 3.66 0.99
N ILE A 45 -1.73 4.27 1.94
CA ILE A 45 -2.37 5.58 1.76
C ILE A 45 -1.31 6.68 1.58
N ALA A 46 -0.23 6.65 2.38
CA ALA A 46 0.86 7.60 2.26
C ALA A 46 1.55 7.50 0.88
N LEU A 47 1.77 6.29 0.37
CA LEU A 47 2.31 6.07 -0.98
C LEU A 47 1.38 6.63 -2.06
N ALA A 48 0.07 6.42 -1.94
CA ALA A 48 -0.91 6.97 -2.87
C ALA A 48 -0.89 8.51 -2.89
N ALA A 49 -0.84 9.13 -1.70
CA ALA A 49 -0.75 10.58 -1.57
C ALA A 49 0.56 11.13 -2.15
N LEU A 50 1.69 10.48 -1.87
CA LEU A 50 3.00 10.87 -2.38
C LEU A 50 3.02 10.82 -3.92
N GLN A 51 2.50 9.73 -4.53
CA GLN A 51 2.39 9.64 -5.98
C GLN A 51 1.43 10.66 -6.59
N ALA A 52 0.30 10.92 -5.94
CA ALA A 52 -0.68 11.90 -6.43
C ALA A 52 -0.16 13.33 -6.36
N VAL A 53 0.78 13.65 -5.45
CA VAL A 53 1.41 14.97 -5.35
C VAL A 53 2.63 15.10 -6.27
N SER A 54 3.37 14.00 -6.51
CA SER A 54 4.53 14.01 -7.40
C SER A 54 4.17 14.07 -8.89
N MET A 55 2.92 13.73 -9.26
CA MET A 55 2.47 13.78 -10.66
C MET A 55 2.11 15.21 -11.10
N PRO A 56 2.50 15.61 -12.32
CA PRO A 56 2.17 16.92 -12.87
C PRO A 56 0.67 17.07 -13.14
N MET A 57 0.13 18.29 -13.00
CA MET A 57 -1.32 18.55 -13.05
C MET A 57 -1.99 18.24 -14.39
N ASN A 58 -1.21 18.11 -15.47
CA ASN A 58 -1.67 17.70 -16.79
C ASN A 58 -1.95 16.18 -16.90
N TRP A 59 -1.52 15.37 -15.93
CA TRP A 59 -1.71 13.91 -15.90
C TRP A 59 -2.89 13.51 -15.00
N THR A 60 -4.02 14.20 -15.15
CA THR A 60 -5.22 14.03 -14.32
C THR A 60 -5.71 12.58 -14.30
N GLY A 61 -5.65 11.88 -15.44
CA GLY A 61 -6.06 10.47 -15.54
C GLY A 61 -5.24 9.54 -14.64
N GLN A 62 -3.92 9.65 -14.66
CA GLN A 62 -3.07 8.83 -13.79
C GLN A 62 -3.21 9.21 -12.31
N ARG A 63 -3.40 10.50 -12.02
CA ARG A 63 -3.63 11.00 -10.67
C ARG A 63 -4.93 10.47 -10.05
N VAL A 64 -5.99 10.37 -10.84
CA VAL A 64 -7.25 9.76 -10.40
C VAL A 64 -7.05 8.26 -10.12
N VAL A 65 -6.27 7.56 -10.94
CA VAL A 65 -5.96 6.13 -10.71
C VAL A 65 -5.15 5.94 -9.42
N THR A 66 -4.14 6.76 -9.15
CA THR A 66 -3.34 6.66 -7.91
C THR A 66 -4.17 7.00 -6.67
N MET A 67 -5.06 7.99 -6.75
CA MET A 67 -6.04 8.26 -5.70
C MET A 67 -7.02 7.10 -5.50
N GLY A 68 -7.48 6.46 -6.59
CA GLY A 68 -8.32 5.27 -6.54
C GLY A 68 -7.64 4.09 -5.83
N LEU A 69 -6.34 3.87 -6.07
CA LEU A 69 -5.54 2.86 -5.36
C LEU A 69 -5.43 3.19 -3.86
N GLY A 70 -5.24 4.46 -3.51
CA GLY A 70 -5.28 4.91 -2.12
C GLY A 70 -6.64 4.66 -1.45
N ALA A 71 -7.73 4.89 -2.17
CA ALA A 71 -9.08 4.58 -1.71
C ALA A 71 -9.29 3.06 -1.50
N LEU A 72 -8.68 2.21 -2.33
CA LEU A 72 -8.69 0.75 -2.12
C LEU A 72 -7.95 0.35 -0.84
N CYS A 73 -6.85 1.01 -0.47
CA CYS A 73 -6.20 0.80 0.82
C CYS A 73 -7.16 1.13 1.98
N ILE A 74 -7.91 2.23 1.90
CA ILE A 74 -8.93 2.58 2.90
C ILE A 74 -10.05 1.53 2.93
N ALA A 75 -10.54 1.10 1.76
CA ALA A 75 -11.57 0.07 1.66
C ALA A 75 -11.11 -1.25 2.29
N SER A 76 -9.84 -1.65 2.06
CA SER A 76 -9.25 -2.83 2.69
C SER A 76 -9.24 -2.73 4.22
N LEU A 77 -9.01 -1.53 4.77
CA LEU A 77 -9.04 -1.28 6.20
C LEU A 77 -10.45 -1.36 6.79
N VAL A 78 -11.45 -0.82 6.10
CA VAL A 78 -12.85 -0.95 6.50
C VAL A 78 -13.31 -2.42 6.45
N LEU A 79 -12.89 -3.16 5.41
CA LEU A 79 -13.17 -4.59 5.29
C LEU A 79 -12.51 -5.39 6.42
N TYR A 80 -11.26 -5.08 6.77
CA TYR A 80 -10.57 -5.74 7.88
C TYR A 80 -11.24 -5.47 9.24
N LEU A 81 -11.74 -4.25 9.45
CA LEU A 81 -12.50 -3.85 10.64
C LEU A 81 -13.84 -4.58 10.77
N LYS A 82 -14.58 -4.72 9.66
CA LYS A 82 -15.88 -5.41 9.63
C LYS A 82 -15.77 -6.94 9.54
N ALA A 83 -14.57 -7.47 9.26
CA ALA A 83 -14.36 -8.90 9.08
C ALA A 83 -14.58 -9.69 10.38
N LYS A 84 -15.66 -10.48 10.41
CA LYS A 84 -15.91 -11.48 11.46
C LYS A 84 -15.25 -12.84 11.16
N SER A 85 -14.92 -13.11 9.90
CA SER A 85 -14.35 -14.40 9.46
C SER A 85 -12.88 -14.29 9.04
N LYS A 86 -12.11 -15.37 9.29
CA LYS A 86 -10.71 -15.49 8.86
C LYS A 86 -10.55 -15.28 7.34
N GLY A 87 -11.51 -15.75 6.55
CA GLY A 87 -11.50 -15.56 5.08
C GLY A 87 -11.63 -14.09 4.66
N GLN A 88 -12.50 -13.32 5.33
CA GLN A 88 -12.67 -11.89 5.05
C GLN A 88 -11.43 -11.07 5.45
N ARG A 89 -10.78 -11.42 6.58
CA ARG A 89 -9.50 -10.80 6.96
C ARG A 89 -8.41 -11.08 5.94
N MET A 90 -8.38 -12.29 5.37
CA MET A 90 -7.42 -12.66 4.33
C MET A 90 -7.70 -11.93 3.01
N ALA A 91 -8.98 -11.78 2.64
CA ALA A 91 -9.38 -10.97 1.48
C ALA A 91 -8.98 -9.50 1.63
N ALA A 92 -9.17 -8.91 2.81
CA ALA A 92 -8.72 -7.54 3.11
C ALA A 92 -7.18 -7.41 3.04
N CYS A 93 -6.43 -8.40 3.55
CA CYS A 93 -4.97 -8.45 3.41
C CYS A 93 -4.56 -8.51 1.94
N LEU A 94 -5.16 -9.40 1.15
CA LEU A 94 -4.86 -9.54 -0.28
C LEU A 94 -5.16 -8.27 -1.05
N LEU A 95 -6.30 -7.60 -0.77
CA LEU A 95 -6.64 -6.31 -1.38
C LEU A 95 -5.60 -5.24 -1.05
N LEU A 96 -5.19 -5.13 0.22
CA LEU A 96 -4.17 -4.16 0.64
C LEU A 96 -2.83 -4.43 -0.07
N THR A 97 -2.39 -5.69 -0.09
CA THR A 97 -1.15 -6.11 -0.74
C THR A 97 -1.21 -5.84 -2.24
N ALA A 98 -2.30 -6.19 -2.91
CA ALA A 98 -2.47 -5.97 -4.35
C ALA A 98 -2.47 -4.48 -4.71
N ALA A 99 -3.26 -3.65 -3.99
CA ALA A 99 -3.30 -2.21 -4.22
C ALA A 99 -1.92 -1.57 -4.03
N THR A 100 -1.22 -1.95 -2.96
CA THR A 100 0.11 -1.41 -2.65
C THR A 100 1.17 -1.89 -3.63
N ALA A 101 1.12 -3.15 -4.06
CA ALA A 101 2.02 -3.70 -5.09
C ALA A 101 1.85 -3.01 -6.44
N VAL A 102 0.60 -2.74 -6.86
CA VAL A 102 0.33 -1.99 -8.09
C VAL A 102 0.91 -0.58 -7.99
N MET A 103 0.78 0.09 -6.84
CA MET A 103 1.39 1.41 -6.64
C MET A 103 2.91 1.36 -6.75
N ILE A 104 3.57 0.37 -6.15
CA ILE A 104 5.04 0.21 -6.23
C ILE A 104 5.47 0.01 -7.69
N LEU A 105 4.75 -0.84 -8.45
CA LEU A 105 5.05 -1.05 -9.87
C LEU A 105 4.89 0.24 -10.69
N LYS A 106 3.81 1.01 -10.46
CA LYS A 106 3.60 2.31 -11.11
C LYS A 106 4.54 3.42 -10.66
N PHE A 107 5.32 3.21 -9.60
CA PHE A 107 6.35 4.17 -9.21
C PHE A 107 7.56 4.14 -10.16
N VAL A 108 7.73 3.04 -10.91
CA VAL A 108 8.85 2.84 -11.86
C VAL A 108 8.47 3.22 -13.29
N PHE A 109 7.18 3.16 -13.66
CA PHE A 109 6.65 3.36 -15.02
C PHE A 109 5.65 4.52 -15.07
#